data_AF-A0A9E5FD51-F1
#
_entry.id   AF-A0A9E5FD51-F1
#
_cell.length_a   1.000
_cell.length_b   1.000
_cell.length_c   1.000
_cell.angle_alpha   90.00
_cell.angle_beta   90.00
_cell.angle_gamma   90.00
#
_symmetry.space_group_name_H-M   'P 1'
#
loop_
_entity.id
_entity.type
_entity.pdbx_description
1 polymer ?
#
loop_
_entity_poly.entity_id
_entity_poly.type
_entity_poly.pdbx_seq_one_letter_code
_entity_poly.pdbx_strand_id
1 'polypeptide(L)'
;MRFATGMFFMVERGTVMSLYKTLFMVGTGLILGIMGTLWLARGPVSTVWAANDRFEDYIMTTGAVLVNRRSPSDGVWLLDYRTGRLLGTVIDQSTGTITGWAELDLVQEFGIPPRNNVHFMMTTGSVNGFQSALYLAETVSGKFGVYTMGLRSDGQPGIAIRRQDITTFRAAGNGAAGQLPAAAPLAPLPPAAPAGN
;
A
#
# COMPACT_ATOMS: atom_id res chain seq x y z
N MET A 1 -16.91 76.17 -42.97
CA MET A 1 -15.75 75.35 -42.54
C MET A 1 -15.68 75.35 -41.02
N ARG A 2 -16.12 74.28 -40.34
CA ARG A 2 -15.83 73.92 -38.93
C ARG A 2 -16.74 72.77 -38.49
N PHE A 3 -16.43 71.52 -38.85
CA PHE A 3 -17.00 70.30 -38.25
C PHE A 3 -16.15 69.09 -38.68
N ALA A 4 -15.02 68.83 -38.01
CA ALA A 4 -14.24 67.61 -38.26
C ALA A 4 -13.31 67.15 -37.11
N THR A 5 -13.36 67.78 -35.92
CA THR A 5 -12.34 67.54 -34.87
C THR A 5 -12.83 66.71 -33.69
N GLY A 6 -14.12 66.33 -33.64
CA GLY A 6 -14.72 65.62 -32.49
C GLY A 6 -14.77 64.09 -32.58
N MET A 7 -14.62 63.50 -33.78
CA MET A 7 -14.92 62.08 -34.00
C MET A 7 -13.71 61.15 -33.75
N PHE A 8 -12.50 61.69 -33.70
CA PHE A 8 -11.27 60.90 -33.53
C PHE A 8 -11.02 60.47 -32.07
N PHE A 9 -11.53 61.21 -31.07
CA PHE A 9 -11.29 60.90 -29.65
C PHE A 9 -12.27 59.87 -29.04
N MET A 10 -13.37 59.55 -29.72
CA MET A 10 -14.40 58.64 -29.19
C MET A 10 -14.19 57.17 -29.62
N VAL A 11 -13.46 56.94 -30.71
CA VAL A 11 -13.11 55.59 -31.20
C VAL A 11 -11.99 54.95 -30.35
N GLU A 12 -11.08 55.75 -29.79
CA GLU A 12 -9.91 55.25 -29.05
C GLU A 12 -10.26 54.68 -27.66
N ARG A 13 -11.34 55.15 -27.02
CA ARG A 13 -11.75 54.67 -25.69
C ARG A 13 -12.38 53.28 -25.71
N GLY A 14 -13.02 52.88 -26.80
CA GLY A 14 -13.69 51.58 -26.93
C GLY A 14 -12.70 50.42 -27.09
N THR A 15 -11.66 50.61 -27.90
CA THR A 15 -10.60 49.62 -28.14
C THR A 15 -9.76 49.37 -26.88
N VAL A 16 -9.45 50.42 -26.13
CA VAL A 16 -8.69 50.31 -24.88
C VAL A 16 -9.46 49.48 -23.84
N MET A 17 -10.77 49.70 -23.69
CA MET A 17 -11.60 48.91 -22.76
C MET A 17 -11.76 47.45 -23.19
N SER A 18 -11.80 47.18 -24.50
CA SER A 18 -11.82 45.81 -25.03
C SER A 18 -10.50 45.08 -24.74
N LEU A 19 -9.36 45.75 -24.88
CA LEU A 19 -8.04 45.16 -24.64
C LEU A 19 -7.86 44.76 -23.16
N TYR A 20 -8.27 45.60 -22.21
CA TYR A 20 -8.22 45.26 -20.79
C TYR A 20 -9.08 44.05 -20.43
N LYS A 21 -10.26 43.92 -21.04
CA LYS A 21 -11.14 42.75 -20.84
C LYS A 21 -10.47 41.47 -21.36
N THR A 22 -9.89 41.51 -22.55
CA THR A 22 -9.18 40.37 -23.13
C THR A 22 -7.97 39.98 -22.28
N LEU A 23 -7.14 40.93 -21.86
CA LEU A 23 -5.99 40.68 -21.01
C LEU A 23 -6.39 40.11 -19.64
N PHE A 24 -7.46 40.63 -19.05
CA PHE A 24 -7.99 40.12 -17.78
C PHE A 24 -8.48 38.67 -17.90
N MET A 25 -9.24 38.35 -18.97
CA MET A 25 -9.72 36.98 -19.21
C MET A 25 -8.56 36.01 -19.43
N VAL A 26 -7.58 36.38 -20.25
CA VAL A 26 -6.39 35.54 -20.51
C VAL A 26 -5.56 35.36 -19.24
N GLY A 27 -5.32 36.44 -18.49
CA GLY A 27 -4.57 36.38 -17.24
C GLY A 27 -5.25 35.51 -16.18
N THR A 28 -6.57 35.63 -16.03
CA THR A 28 -7.35 34.81 -15.10
C THR A 28 -7.32 33.33 -15.52
N GLY A 29 -7.50 33.05 -16.82
CA GLY A 29 -7.42 31.68 -17.35
C GLY A 29 -6.05 31.04 -17.14
N LEU A 30 -4.97 31.81 -17.33
CA LEU A 30 -3.61 31.33 -17.09
C LEU A 30 -3.36 31.03 -15.61
N ILE A 31 -3.78 31.92 -14.71
CA ILE A 31 -3.63 31.72 -13.26
C ILE A 31 -4.42 30.49 -12.80
N LEU A 32 -5.67 30.35 -13.23
CA LEU A 32 -6.51 29.18 -12.89
C LEU A 32 -5.92 27.89 -13.48
N GLY A 33 -5.38 27.95 -14.71
CA GLY A 33 -4.70 26.82 -15.34
C GLY A 33 -3.50 26.36 -14.53
N ILE A 34 -2.60 27.29 -14.16
CA ILE A 34 -1.41 26.98 -13.35
C ILE A 34 -1.81 26.43 -11.97
N MET A 35 -2.77 27.06 -11.29
CA MET A 35 -3.25 26.58 -9.99
C MET A 35 -3.88 25.19 -10.11
N GLY A 36 -4.67 24.92 -11.15
CA GLY A 36 -5.24 23.61 -11.43
C GLY A 36 -4.17 22.55 -11.67
N THR A 37 -3.15 22.85 -12.47
CA THR A 37 -2.02 21.94 -12.71
C THR A 37 -1.23 21.66 -11.43
N LEU A 38 -0.93 22.69 -10.61
CA LEU A 38 -0.24 22.51 -9.34
C LEU A 38 -1.05 21.72 -8.32
N TRP A 39 -2.39 21.87 -8.33
CA TRP A 39 -3.27 21.11 -7.46
C TRP A 39 -3.33 19.63 -7.88
N LEU A 40 -3.45 19.36 -9.18
CA LEU A 40 -3.43 17.98 -9.71
C LEU A 40 -2.05 17.31 -9.54
N ALA A 41 -0.95 18.07 -9.67
CA ALA A 41 0.40 17.56 -9.44
C ALA A 41 0.68 17.24 -7.96
N ARG A 42 -0.14 17.74 -7.04
CA ARG A 42 -0.11 17.39 -5.61
C ARG A 42 -1.11 16.30 -5.24
N GLY A 43 -1.88 15.78 -6.20
CA GLY A 43 -2.74 14.64 -5.98
C GLY A 43 -1.95 13.45 -5.42
N PRO A 44 -2.58 12.59 -4.61
CA PRO A 44 -1.89 11.42 -4.06
C PRO A 44 -1.33 10.61 -5.23
N VAL A 45 -0.01 10.38 -5.21
CA VAL A 45 0.66 9.44 -6.09
C VAL A 45 -0.17 8.16 -6.05
N SER A 46 -0.63 7.69 -7.21
CA SER A 46 -1.52 6.53 -7.32
C SER A 46 -1.03 5.45 -6.38
N THR A 47 -1.77 5.22 -5.30
CA THR A 47 -1.48 4.18 -4.32
C THR A 47 -1.40 2.89 -5.12
N VAL A 48 -0.24 2.24 -5.17
CA VAL A 48 -0.12 0.92 -5.79
C VAL A 48 -1.08 0.00 -5.05
N TRP A 49 -2.10 -0.47 -5.75
CA TRP A 49 -3.10 -1.36 -5.18
C TRP A 49 -2.41 -2.69 -4.95
N ALA A 50 -2.13 -3.02 -3.69
CA ALA A 50 -1.69 -4.36 -3.32
C ALA A 50 -2.77 -5.35 -3.78
N ALA A 51 -2.37 -6.30 -4.61
CA ALA A 51 -3.24 -7.41 -4.99
C ALA A 51 -2.78 -8.67 -4.25
N ASN A 52 -3.73 -9.50 -3.86
CA ASN A 52 -3.48 -10.81 -3.30
C ASN A 52 -4.38 -11.84 -3.98
N ASP A 53 -3.82 -13.00 -4.29
CA ASP A 53 -4.56 -14.14 -4.81
C ASP A 53 -4.09 -15.43 -4.15
N ARG A 54 -5.00 -16.39 -4.01
CA ARG A 54 -4.74 -17.69 -3.39
C ARG A 54 -5.28 -18.79 -4.28
N PHE A 55 -4.40 -19.71 -4.66
CA PHE A 55 -4.76 -20.89 -5.43
C PHE A 55 -4.09 -22.12 -4.81
N GLU A 56 -4.91 -23.06 -4.31
CA GLU A 56 -4.44 -24.30 -3.68
C GLU A 56 -3.36 -24.05 -2.61
N ASP A 57 -2.16 -24.58 -2.86
CA ASP A 57 -0.96 -24.51 -2.01
C ASP A 57 -0.08 -23.28 -2.31
N TYR A 58 -0.59 -22.30 -3.06
CA TYR A 58 0.13 -21.08 -3.39
C TYR A 58 -0.64 -19.82 -2.98
N ILE A 59 0.07 -18.86 -2.42
CA ILE A 59 -0.42 -17.49 -2.25
C ILE A 59 0.51 -16.54 -2.97
N MET A 60 -0.05 -15.64 -3.75
CA MET A 60 0.68 -14.56 -4.39
C MET A 60 0.20 -13.22 -3.83
N THR A 61 1.14 -12.32 -3.57
CA THR A 61 0.83 -10.92 -3.28
C THR A 61 1.80 -9.99 -4.00
N THR A 62 1.37 -8.74 -4.23
CA THR A 62 2.18 -7.71 -4.89
C THR A 62 2.17 -6.40 -4.12
N GLY A 63 3.11 -5.50 -4.43
CA GLY A 63 3.31 -4.27 -3.68
C GLY A 63 4.62 -3.58 -4.04
N ALA A 64 4.65 -2.26 -3.92
CA ALA A 64 5.80 -1.45 -4.33
C ALA A 64 7.08 -1.81 -3.55
N VAL A 65 8.22 -1.87 -4.24
CA VAL A 65 9.54 -2.08 -3.64
C VAL A 65 10.53 -1.11 -4.27
N LEU A 66 11.27 -0.38 -3.44
CA LEU A 66 12.25 0.59 -3.93
C LEU A 66 13.62 -0.07 -4.09
N VAL A 67 13.87 -0.67 -5.25
CA VAL A 67 15.21 -1.19 -5.61
C VAL A 67 16.08 -0.09 -6.22
N ASN A 68 15.50 0.72 -7.12
CA ASN A 68 16.16 1.82 -7.78
C ASN A 68 15.39 3.12 -7.55
N ARG A 69 16.05 4.19 -7.13
CA ARG A 69 15.40 5.50 -6.93
C ARG A 69 14.86 6.12 -8.22
N ARG A 70 15.37 5.69 -9.37
CA ARG A 70 15.02 6.24 -10.69
C ARG A 70 13.83 5.56 -11.34
N SER A 71 13.57 4.29 -11.01
CA SER A 71 12.49 3.52 -11.60
C SER A 71 11.65 2.87 -10.50
N PRO A 72 10.31 3.09 -10.48
CA PRO A 72 9.45 2.35 -9.59
C PRO A 72 9.54 0.85 -9.91
N SER A 73 9.51 0.01 -8.88
CA SER A 73 9.54 -1.43 -9.03
C SER A 73 8.47 -2.07 -8.15
N ASP A 74 7.94 -3.20 -8.61
CA ASP A 74 6.95 -3.98 -7.88
C ASP A 74 7.58 -5.25 -7.34
N GLY A 75 7.44 -5.47 -6.04
CA GLY A 75 7.70 -6.76 -5.43
C GLY A 75 6.55 -7.72 -5.72
N VAL A 76 6.91 -8.95 -6.05
CA VAL A 76 5.99 -10.08 -6.10
C VAL A 76 6.48 -11.10 -5.09
N TRP A 77 5.58 -11.51 -4.20
CA TRP A 77 5.84 -12.55 -3.21
C TRP A 77 4.96 -13.74 -3.53
N LEU A 78 5.57 -14.92 -3.60
CA LEU A 78 4.91 -16.18 -3.83
C LEU A 78 5.27 -17.13 -2.70
N LEU A 79 4.27 -17.59 -1.97
CA LEU A 79 4.42 -18.57 -0.91
C LEU A 79 3.98 -19.94 -1.42
N ASP A 80 4.85 -20.95 -1.27
CA ASP A 80 4.53 -22.36 -1.46
C ASP A 80 4.27 -23.01 -0.08
N TYR A 81 3.04 -23.41 0.17
CA TYR A 81 2.63 -24.08 1.41
C TYR A 81 3.27 -25.45 1.60
N ARG A 82 3.47 -26.19 0.50
CA ARG A 82 3.93 -27.57 0.55
C ARG A 82 5.39 -27.65 1.00
N THR A 83 6.20 -26.70 0.53
CA THR A 83 7.62 -26.61 0.91
C THR A 83 7.85 -25.64 2.07
N GLY A 84 6.89 -24.76 2.38
CA GLY A 84 7.06 -23.68 3.35
C GLY A 84 8.10 -22.65 2.91
N ARG A 85 8.35 -22.54 1.59
CA ARG A 85 9.31 -21.58 1.02
C ARG A 85 8.58 -20.32 0.55
N LEU A 86 9.08 -19.18 0.99
CA LEU A 86 8.70 -17.88 0.48
C LEU A 86 9.66 -17.49 -0.64
N LEU A 87 9.11 -17.31 -1.83
CA LEU A 87 9.79 -16.80 -3.01
C LEU A 87 9.45 -15.32 -3.16
N GLY A 88 10.44 -14.54 -3.56
CA GLY A 88 10.30 -13.12 -3.79
C GLY A 88 11.02 -12.70 -5.05
N THR A 89 10.38 -11.87 -5.87
CA THR A 89 11.00 -11.24 -7.03
C THR A 89 10.63 -9.75 -7.12
N VAL A 90 11.41 -9.00 -7.89
CA VAL A 90 11.13 -7.59 -8.20
C VAL A 90 10.99 -7.43 -9.71
N ILE A 91 9.94 -6.75 -10.13
CA ILE A 91 9.67 -6.35 -11.50
C ILE A 91 9.99 -4.87 -11.63
N ASP A 92 10.89 -4.52 -12.55
CA ASP A 92 11.09 -3.13 -12.94
C ASP A 92 9.92 -2.69 -13.81
N GLN A 93 9.13 -1.70 -13.37
CA GLN A 93 7.95 -1.24 -14.12
C GLN A 93 8.32 -0.56 -15.44
N SER A 94 9.56 -0.05 -15.57
CA SER A 94 10.00 0.65 -16.77
C SER A 94 10.36 -0.30 -17.92
N THR A 95 10.95 -1.45 -17.59
CA THR A 95 11.39 -2.45 -18.57
C THR A 95 10.50 -3.69 -18.62
N GLY A 96 9.68 -3.91 -17.59
CA GLY A 96 8.88 -5.13 -17.42
C GLY A 96 9.73 -6.37 -17.06
N THR A 97 11.00 -6.20 -16.69
CA THR A 97 11.91 -7.32 -16.46
C THR A 97 11.91 -7.77 -15.00
N ILE A 98 11.93 -9.10 -14.80
CA ILE A 98 12.02 -9.75 -13.50
C ILE A 98 13.48 -9.84 -13.05
N THR A 99 13.77 -9.37 -11.83
CA THR A 99 15.13 -9.35 -11.25
C THR A 99 15.34 -10.51 -10.30
N GLY A 100 15.61 -11.70 -10.86
CA GLY A 100 15.98 -12.91 -10.11
C GLY A 100 14.95 -13.34 -9.05
N TRP A 101 15.28 -14.36 -8.29
CA TRP A 101 14.46 -14.85 -7.18
C TRP A 101 15.26 -14.86 -5.89
N ALA A 102 14.66 -14.33 -4.83
CA ALA A 102 15.10 -14.52 -3.46
C ALA A 102 14.21 -15.57 -2.81
N GLU A 103 14.81 -16.46 -2.03
CA GLU A 103 14.10 -17.53 -1.34
C GLU A 103 14.33 -17.40 0.16
N LEU A 104 13.31 -17.69 0.95
CA LEU A 104 13.37 -17.75 2.40
C LEU A 104 12.62 -18.99 2.88
N ASP A 105 13.28 -19.83 3.67
CA ASP A 105 12.66 -20.98 4.30
C ASP A 105 11.88 -20.54 5.55
N LEU A 106 10.55 -20.52 5.46
CA LEU A 106 9.70 -20.11 6.57
C LEU A 106 9.61 -21.17 7.66
N VAL A 107 9.83 -22.45 7.35
CA VAL A 107 9.81 -23.53 8.34
C VAL A 107 10.96 -23.34 9.32
N GLN A 108 12.16 -23.08 8.77
CA GLN A 108 13.33 -22.75 9.58
C GLN A 108 13.15 -21.43 10.33
N GLU A 109 12.67 -20.40 9.63
CA GLU A 109 12.51 -19.05 10.18
C GLU A 109 11.50 -18.99 11.33
N PHE A 110 10.39 -19.72 11.22
CA PHE A 110 9.36 -19.82 12.24
C PHE A 110 9.65 -20.94 13.25
N GLY A 111 10.73 -21.70 13.10
CA GLY A 111 11.09 -22.81 13.98
C GLY A 111 10.00 -23.87 14.07
N ILE A 112 9.36 -24.20 12.94
CA ILE A 112 8.25 -25.14 12.88
C ILE A 112 8.82 -26.56 12.82
N PRO A 113 8.34 -27.50 13.65
CA PRO A 113 8.73 -28.90 13.56
C PRO A 113 8.40 -29.48 12.17
N PRO A 114 9.30 -30.31 11.58
CA PRO A 114 9.03 -30.95 10.31
C PRO A 114 7.77 -31.83 10.38
N ARG A 115 7.05 -31.94 9.26
CA ARG A 115 5.79 -32.72 9.11
C ARG A 115 4.57 -32.19 9.87
N ASN A 116 4.64 -30.96 10.40
CA ASN A 116 3.46 -30.33 10.97
C ASN A 116 2.62 -29.66 9.87
N ASN A 117 1.29 -29.69 9.99
CA ASN A 117 0.42 -28.97 9.07
C ASN A 117 0.50 -27.48 9.39
N VAL A 118 1.14 -26.73 8.50
CA VAL A 118 1.30 -25.27 8.62
C VAL A 118 0.20 -24.56 7.85
N HIS A 119 -0.34 -23.50 8.43
CA HIS A 119 -1.30 -22.66 7.71
C HIS A 119 -0.89 -21.21 7.80
N PHE A 120 -0.22 -20.75 6.76
CA PHE A 120 0.16 -19.36 6.59
C PHE A 120 -1.01 -18.48 6.14
N MET A 121 -0.90 -17.18 6.38
CA MET A 121 -1.65 -16.13 5.73
C MET A 121 -0.66 -15.01 5.44
N MET A 122 -0.81 -14.34 4.30
CA MET A 122 0.07 -13.23 3.97
C MET A 122 -0.66 -12.11 3.26
N THR A 123 -0.17 -10.89 3.47
CA THR A 123 -0.64 -9.69 2.79
C THR A 123 0.49 -8.68 2.73
N THR A 124 0.40 -7.73 1.80
CA THR A 124 1.36 -6.64 1.66
C THR A 124 0.70 -5.35 2.12
N GLY A 125 1.50 -4.46 2.72
CA GLY A 125 1.05 -3.11 3.03
C GLY A 125 2.17 -2.11 2.84
N SER A 126 1.80 -0.91 2.39
CA SER A 126 2.72 0.21 2.23
C SER A 126 3.23 0.66 3.60
N VAL A 127 4.55 0.62 3.78
CA VAL A 127 5.23 1.19 4.96
C VAL A 127 5.56 2.65 4.69
N ASN A 128 5.96 2.95 3.46
CA ASN A 128 6.04 4.28 2.90
C ASN A 128 5.60 4.24 1.43
N GLY A 129 5.40 5.40 0.79
CA GLY A 129 4.87 5.48 -0.58
C GLY A 129 5.67 4.74 -1.66
N PHE A 130 6.88 4.26 -1.36
CA PHE A 130 7.76 3.56 -2.31
C PHE A 130 8.19 2.16 -1.83
N GLN A 131 7.81 1.76 -0.62
CA GLN A 131 8.23 0.51 -0.01
C GLN A 131 7.06 -0.13 0.73
N SER A 132 6.74 -1.35 0.33
CA SER A 132 5.83 -2.23 1.02
C SER A 132 6.57 -3.25 1.86
N ALA A 133 5.93 -3.65 2.96
CA ALA A 133 6.29 -4.81 3.74
C ALA A 133 5.30 -5.94 3.46
N LEU A 134 5.81 -7.16 3.52
CA LEU A 134 5.05 -8.40 3.57
C LEU A 134 4.78 -8.73 5.03
N TYR A 135 3.50 -8.82 5.39
CA TYR A 135 3.03 -9.33 6.67
C TYR A 135 2.67 -10.80 6.49
N LEU A 136 3.26 -11.66 7.30
CA LEU A 136 3.06 -13.11 7.21
C LEU A 136 2.76 -13.69 8.58
N ALA A 137 1.61 -14.36 8.70
CA ALA A 137 1.19 -15.02 9.92
C ALA A 137 1.16 -16.53 9.69
N GLU A 138 1.74 -17.30 10.60
CA GLU A 138 1.51 -18.75 10.66
C GLU A 138 0.48 -19.01 11.78
N THR A 139 -0.68 -19.50 11.38
CA THR A 139 -1.89 -19.49 12.21
C THR A 139 -1.90 -20.60 13.28
N VAL A 140 -1.11 -21.66 13.12
CA VAL A 140 -1.06 -22.79 14.05
C VAL A 140 -0.12 -22.48 15.23
N SER A 141 1.11 -22.09 14.96
CA SER A 141 2.10 -21.65 15.96
C SER A 141 1.80 -20.27 16.53
N GLY A 142 1.00 -19.46 15.85
CA GLY A 142 0.67 -18.11 16.29
C GLY A 142 1.85 -17.14 16.20
N LYS A 143 2.75 -17.37 15.25
CA LYS A 143 3.88 -16.49 14.94
C LYS A 143 3.53 -15.56 13.79
N PHE A 144 4.05 -14.35 13.85
CA PHE A 144 3.85 -13.29 12.87
C PHE A 144 5.20 -12.67 12.52
N GLY A 145 5.51 -12.62 11.24
CA GLY A 145 6.74 -12.04 10.70
C GLY A 145 6.45 -10.88 9.77
N VAL A 146 7.35 -9.90 9.79
CA VAL A 146 7.35 -8.76 8.85
C VAL A 146 8.60 -8.84 8.00
N TYR A 147 8.42 -8.84 6.68
CA TYR A 147 9.50 -8.97 5.72
C TYR A 147 9.50 -7.80 4.73
N THR A 148 10.68 -7.41 4.27
CA THR A 148 10.83 -6.45 3.18
C THR A 148 11.78 -7.00 2.14
N MET A 149 11.61 -6.55 0.90
CA MET A 149 12.54 -6.87 -0.18
C MET A 149 13.42 -5.66 -0.50
N GLY A 150 14.66 -5.93 -0.88
CA GLY A 150 15.58 -4.91 -1.36
C GLY A 150 16.80 -5.54 -2.01
N LEU A 151 17.74 -4.69 -2.45
CA LEU A 151 19.02 -5.14 -2.99
C LEU A 151 19.76 -6.00 -1.95
N ARG A 152 20.50 -6.99 -2.45
CA ARG A 152 21.37 -7.80 -1.60
C ARG A 152 22.48 -6.94 -0.99
N SER A 153 22.81 -7.16 0.28
CA SER A 153 23.84 -6.38 1.00
C SER A 153 25.26 -6.91 0.82
N ASP A 154 25.42 -8.09 0.23
CA ASP A 154 26.70 -8.75 -0.01
C ASP A 154 27.45 -8.24 -1.26
N GLY A 155 26.89 -7.24 -1.95
CA GLY A 155 27.43 -6.69 -3.18
C GLY A 155 27.19 -7.57 -4.42
N GLN A 156 26.53 -8.72 -4.27
CA GLN A 156 26.15 -9.56 -5.40
C GLN A 156 24.90 -9.00 -6.09
N PRO A 157 24.77 -9.18 -7.42
CA PRO A 157 23.57 -8.77 -8.13
C PRO A 157 22.35 -9.57 -7.63
N GLY A 158 21.23 -8.87 -7.57
CA GLY A 158 19.92 -9.45 -7.24
C GLY A 158 19.33 -8.87 -5.96
N ILE A 159 18.30 -9.56 -5.50
CA ILE A 159 17.44 -9.14 -4.40
C ILE A 159 17.61 -10.09 -3.20
N ALA A 160 17.22 -9.61 -2.03
CA ALA A 160 17.10 -10.40 -0.82
C ALA A 160 15.83 -10.04 -0.07
N ILE A 161 15.21 -11.06 0.51
CA ILE A 161 14.14 -10.91 1.50
C ILE A 161 14.82 -10.72 2.85
N ARG A 162 14.42 -9.69 3.59
CA ARG A 162 14.96 -9.36 4.91
C ARG A 162 13.84 -9.41 5.95
N ARG A 163 14.06 -10.18 7.02
CA ARG A 163 13.22 -10.10 8.22
C ARG A 163 13.41 -8.74 8.89
N GLN A 164 12.31 -8.04 9.10
CA GLN A 164 12.27 -6.81 9.91
C GLN A 164 11.99 -7.15 11.36
N ASP A 165 10.99 -7.99 11.60
CA ASP A 165 10.60 -8.42 12.94
C ASP A 165 9.90 -9.78 12.90
N ILE A 166 9.92 -10.48 14.03
CA ILE A 166 9.12 -11.68 14.26
C ILE A 166 8.60 -11.67 15.70
N THR A 167 7.30 -11.84 15.85
CA THR A 167 6.61 -11.85 17.14
C THR A 167 5.63 -13.01 17.25
N THR A 168 5.19 -13.31 18.45
CA THR A 168 4.14 -14.29 18.73
C THR A 168 2.88 -13.54 19.13
N PHE A 169 1.78 -13.76 18.41
CA PHE A 169 0.47 -13.24 18.79
C PHE A 169 -0.36 -14.27 19.57
N ARG A 170 0.13 -15.52 19.69
CA ARG A 170 -0.36 -16.50 20.65
C ARG A 170 0.74 -16.78 21.66
N ALA A 171 0.43 -16.67 22.95
CA ALA A 171 1.38 -17.05 23.99
C ALA A 171 1.77 -18.53 23.82
N ALA A 172 3.05 -18.86 23.97
CA ALA A 172 3.61 -20.22 23.84
C ALA A 172 3.11 -21.22 24.92
N GLY A 173 2.01 -20.91 25.61
CA GLY A 173 1.63 -21.52 26.87
C GLY A 173 0.33 -22.30 26.89
N ASN A 174 -0.48 -22.37 25.83
CA ASN A 174 -1.71 -23.17 25.87
C ASN A 174 -2.10 -23.67 24.47
N GLY A 175 -1.72 -24.91 24.15
CA GLY A 175 -2.31 -25.70 23.08
C GLY A 175 -3.77 -26.10 23.38
N ALA A 176 -4.59 -25.15 23.84
CA ALA A 176 -6.03 -25.31 23.96
C ALA A 176 -6.66 -24.68 22.72
N ALA A 177 -6.77 -25.47 21.66
CA ALA A 177 -7.76 -25.20 20.64
C ALA A 177 -9.13 -24.98 21.33
N GLY A 178 -9.71 -23.79 21.22
CA GLY A 178 -11.14 -23.59 21.44
C GLY A 178 -11.64 -23.27 22.85
N GLN A 179 -10.80 -22.86 23.82
CA GLN A 179 -11.36 -22.20 25.00
C GLN A 179 -11.64 -20.73 24.66
N LEU A 180 -12.80 -20.46 24.06
CA LEU A 180 -13.45 -19.16 24.21
C LEU A 180 -13.36 -18.78 25.70
N PRO A 181 -13.05 -17.52 26.06
CA PRO A 181 -13.13 -17.11 27.45
C PRO A 181 -14.48 -17.60 27.96
N ALA A 182 -14.47 -18.50 28.96
CA ALA A 182 -15.69 -19.07 29.50
C ALA A 182 -16.61 -17.88 29.75
N ALA A 183 -17.75 -17.85 29.06
CA ALA A 183 -18.71 -16.78 29.21
C ALA A 183 -18.85 -16.55 30.70
N ALA A 184 -18.48 -15.34 31.16
CA ALA A 184 -18.55 -15.02 32.57
C ALA A 184 -19.92 -15.50 33.07
N PRO A 185 -20.00 -16.30 34.15
CA PRO A 185 -21.26 -16.84 34.61
C PRO A 185 -22.23 -15.66 34.69
N LEU A 186 -23.28 -15.72 33.87
CA LEU A 186 -24.31 -14.68 33.84
C LEU A 186 -24.69 -14.45 35.29
N ALA A 187 -24.44 -13.23 35.78
CA ALA A 187 -24.86 -12.87 37.12
C ALA A 187 -26.34 -13.26 37.25
N PRO A 188 -26.75 -13.94 38.34
CA PRO A 188 -28.12 -14.36 38.52
C PRO A 188 -29.02 -13.15 38.28
N LEU A 189 -29.98 -13.29 37.35
CA LEU A 189 -30.93 -12.25 37.03
C LEU A 189 -31.57 -11.76 38.34
N PRO A 190 -31.64 -10.44 38.58
CA PRO A 190 -32.32 -9.92 39.75
C PRO A 190 -33.76 -10.46 39.77
N PRO A 191 -34.31 -10.79 40.96
CA PRO A 191 -35.67 -11.28 41.07
C PRO A 191 -36.64 -10.29 40.40
N ALA A 192 -37.54 -10.82 39.58
CA ALA A 192 -38.55 -10.03 38.88
C ALA A 192 -39.32 -9.16 39.89
N ALA A 193 -39.37 -7.85 39.63
CA ALA A 193 -40.13 -6.92 40.44
C ALA A 193 -41.60 -7.38 40.50
N PRO A 194 -42.25 -7.33 41.67
CA PRO A 194 -43.64 -7.71 41.80
C PRO A 194 -44.50 -6.81 40.90
N ALA A 195 -45.35 -7.44 40.08
CA ALA A 195 -46.35 -6.75 39.29
C ALA A 195 -47.28 -5.99 40.24
N GLY A 196 -47.24 -4.65 40.16
CA GLY A 196 -48.17 -3.79 40.90
C GLY A 196 -49.59 -4.00 40.37
N ASN A 197 -50.52 -4.19 41.31
CA ASN A 197 -51.97 -4.15 41.08
C ASN A 197 -52.44 -2.73 40.74
#